data_AF-A0A2V1CUL8-F1
#
_entry.id   AF-A0A2V1CUL8-F1
#
_cell.length_a   1.000
_cell.length_b   1.000
_cell.length_c   1.000
_cell.angle_alpha   90.00
_cell.angle_beta   90.00
_cell.angle_gamma   90.00
#
_symmetry.space_group_name_H-M   'P 1'
#
loop_
_entity.id
_entity.type
_entity.pdbx_description
1 polymer ?
#
loop_
_entity_poly.entity_id
_entity_poly.type
_entity_poly.pdbx_seq_one_letter_code
_entity_poly.pdbx_strand_id
1 'polypeptide(L)'
;ECCVCTGSFPQHHFSSITSMCDHEPTVCDDCISQSVNTQVIDVAWDKIKCPECPATLRHPDVKSWASEELFEKYDKQSTVSVLPANFMAYLSPDCSSGQIHDGGDEQPIMTCVACGFKACYLHKRPWHPGQTCAKYDVEHQEIMKQEAKSETYIIEKLCAQTCPSCGVRIQKSSGCDHMTCHRCNFEFCFACLASYKKINREGNSAHSQSCRHH
;
A
#
# COMPACT_ATOMS: atom_id res chain seq x y z
N GLU A 1 -14.17 19.41 -25.59
CA GLU A 1 -14.15 19.36 -24.11
C GLU A 1 -13.72 17.95 -23.69
N CYS A 2 -13.04 17.82 -22.55
CA CYS A 2 -12.67 16.53 -21.99
C CYS A 2 -13.87 15.86 -21.30
N CYS A 3 -14.15 14.60 -21.61
CA CYS A 3 -15.29 13.87 -21.03
C CYS A 3 -15.11 13.49 -19.54
N VAL A 4 -13.88 13.59 -19.01
CA VAL A 4 -13.56 13.25 -17.60
C VAL A 4 -13.55 14.50 -16.72
N CYS A 5 -12.75 15.52 -17.05
CA CYS A 5 -12.61 16.71 -16.22
C CYS A 5 -13.46 17.89 -16.68
N THR A 6 -14.22 17.75 -17.77
CA THR A 6 -15.07 18.81 -18.37
C THR A 6 -14.30 20.05 -18.85
N GLY A 7 -12.96 20.00 -18.89
CA GLY A 7 -12.12 21.11 -19.34
C GLY A 7 -12.16 21.31 -20.86
N SER A 8 -12.07 22.57 -21.30
CA SER A 8 -11.93 22.94 -22.71
C SER A 8 -10.45 23.06 -23.07
N PHE A 9 -9.99 22.24 -24.03
CA PHE A 9 -8.60 22.21 -24.48
C PHE A 9 -8.51 22.23 -26.02
N PRO A 10 -7.38 22.69 -26.60
CA PRO A 10 -7.09 22.53 -28.02
C PRO A 10 -7.06 21.06 -28.47
N GLN A 11 -7.29 20.80 -29.76
CA GLN A 11 -7.34 19.44 -30.33
C GLN A 11 -6.06 18.62 -30.10
N HIS A 12 -4.88 19.24 -30.00
CA HIS A 12 -3.62 18.53 -29.79
C HIS A 12 -3.45 17.97 -28.37
N HIS A 13 -4.33 18.30 -27.42
CA HIS A 13 -4.36 17.72 -26.07
C HIS A 13 -5.22 16.44 -25.99
N PHE A 14 -5.72 15.95 -27.13
CA PHE A 14 -6.55 14.77 -27.24
C PHE A 14 -5.83 13.74 -28.10
N SER A 15 -4.90 13.01 -27.48
CA SER A 15 -4.11 11.99 -28.17
C SER A 15 -4.79 10.63 -28.16
N SER A 16 -4.47 9.79 -29.14
CA SER A 16 -4.85 8.38 -29.10
C SER A 16 -4.11 7.67 -27.95
N ILE A 17 -4.86 7.02 -27.07
CA ILE A 17 -4.31 6.38 -25.85
C ILE A 17 -3.49 5.14 -26.22
N THR A 18 -4.01 4.33 -27.14
CA THR A 18 -3.34 3.16 -27.70
C THR A 18 -3.85 2.91 -29.12
N SER A 19 -3.05 2.28 -29.97
CA SER A 19 -3.48 1.89 -31.33
C SER A 19 -4.60 0.84 -31.35
N MET A 20 -4.99 0.31 -30.18
CA MET A 20 -6.05 -0.69 -30.00
C MET A 20 -7.41 -0.07 -29.67
N CYS A 21 -7.50 1.25 -29.53
CA CYS A 21 -8.77 1.95 -29.29
C CYS A 21 -9.66 1.95 -30.55
N ASP A 22 -10.97 1.79 -30.34
CA ASP A 22 -12.02 1.83 -31.37
C ASP A 22 -12.92 3.07 -31.24
N HIS A 23 -12.44 4.10 -30.54
CA HIS A 23 -13.15 5.34 -30.26
C HIS A 23 -12.32 6.56 -30.65
N GLU A 24 -12.97 7.70 -30.81
CA GLU A 24 -12.30 8.99 -30.98
C GLU A 24 -11.71 9.47 -29.64
N PRO A 25 -10.59 10.22 -29.64
CA PRO A 25 -10.03 10.78 -28.40
C PRO A 25 -10.94 11.84 -27.77
N THR A 26 -11.53 11.54 -26.61
CA THR A 26 -12.39 12.48 -25.88
C THR A 26 -11.88 12.83 -24.47
N VAL A 27 -10.87 12.12 -23.99
CA VAL A 27 -10.15 12.42 -22.75
C VAL A 27 -8.89 13.24 -23.05
N CYS A 28 -8.62 14.28 -22.25
CA CYS A 28 -7.38 15.04 -22.38
C CYS A 28 -6.16 14.27 -21.85
N ASP A 29 -4.98 14.58 -22.37
CA ASP A 29 -3.70 13.94 -22.03
C ASP A 29 -3.43 13.85 -20.51
N ASP A 30 -3.81 14.87 -19.73
CA ASP A 30 -3.66 14.88 -18.27
C ASP A 30 -4.52 13.82 -17.59
N CYS A 31 -5.78 13.68 -18.03
CA CYS A 31 -6.70 12.69 -17.49
C CYS A 31 -6.31 11.27 -17.92
N ILE A 32 -5.76 11.10 -19.12
CA ILE A 32 -5.18 9.82 -19.55
C ILE A 32 -4.03 9.45 -18.61
N SER A 33 -3.07 10.35 -18.43
CA SER A 33 -1.91 10.13 -17.57
C SER A 33 -2.31 9.82 -16.13
N GLN A 34 -3.27 10.55 -15.56
CA GLN A 34 -3.80 10.28 -14.22
C GLN A 34 -4.45 8.89 -14.14
N SER A 35 -5.29 8.52 -15.11
CA SER A 35 -5.93 7.21 -15.14
C SER A 35 -4.90 6.07 -15.21
N VAL A 36 -3.90 6.19 -16.08
CA VAL A 36 -2.84 5.19 -16.22
C VAL A 36 -2.02 5.09 -14.94
N ASN A 37 -1.63 6.21 -14.33
CA ASN A 37 -0.88 6.22 -13.07
C ASN A 37 -1.65 5.55 -11.93
N THR A 38 -2.95 5.82 -11.79
CA THR A 38 -3.81 5.12 -10.81
C THR A 38 -3.87 3.62 -11.09
N GLN A 39 -4.05 3.23 -12.35
CA GLN A 39 -4.11 1.82 -12.72
C GLN A 39 -2.79 1.07 -12.48
N VAL A 40 -1.63 1.68 -12.73
CA VAL A 40 -0.32 1.07 -12.44
C VAL A 40 -0.18 0.72 -10.94
N ILE A 41 -0.86 1.46 -10.06
CA ILE A 41 -0.86 1.21 -8.61
C ILE A 41 -1.89 0.14 -8.22
N ASP A 42 -3.10 0.24 -8.78
CA ASP A 42 -4.26 -0.48 -8.26
C ASP A 42 -4.59 -1.79 -8.98
N VAL A 43 -4.12 -1.97 -10.22
CA VAL A 43 -4.41 -3.16 -11.03
C VAL A 43 -3.17 -3.98 -11.36
N ALA A 44 -3.39 -5.26 -11.71
CA ALA A 44 -2.31 -6.11 -12.21
C ALA A 44 -1.69 -5.49 -13.47
N TRP A 45 -0.38 -5.64 -13.61
CA TRP A 45 0.41 -5.01 -14.69
C TRP A 45 -0.12 -5.33 -16.10
N ASP A 46 -0.68 -6.52 -16.31
CA ASP A 46 -1.22 -7.01 -17.59
C ASP A 46 -2.70 -6.61 -17.83
N LYS A 47 -3.30 -5.84 -16.91
CA LYS A 47 -4.73 -5.47 -16.93
C LYS A 47 -4.98 -3.97 -16.99
N ILE A 48 -3.98 -3.17 -17.30
CA ILE A 48 -4.13 -1.72 -17.48
C ILE A 48 -4.93 -1.45 -18.76
N LYS A 49 -6.02 -0.70 -18.65
CA LYS A 49 -6.97 -0.46 -19.73
C LYS A 49 -7.16 1.01 -20.06
N CYS A 50 -7.67 1.26 -21.26
CA CYS A 50 -8.11 2.57 -21.67
C CYS A 50 -9.25 3.07 -20.74
N PRO A 51 -9.23 4.34 -20.31
CA PRO A 51 -10.33 4.93 -19.53
C PRO A 51 -11.67 5.02 -20.28
N GLU A 52 -11.67 4.97 -21.61
CA GLU A 52 -12.88 5.14 -22.45
C GLU A 52 -13.41 3.82 -23.04
N CYS A 53 -12.56 2.79 -23.20
CA CYS A 53 -12.93 1.55 -23.87
C CYS A 53 -12.25 0.31 -23.26
N PRO A 54 -12.64 -0.92 -23.65
CA PRO A 54 -12.06 -2.15 -23.12
C PRO A 54 -10.61 -2.44 -23.55
N ALA A 55 -10.01 -1.63 -24.43
CA ALA A 55 -8.66 -1.86 -24.95
C ALA A 55 -7.62 -1.90 -23.82
N THR A 56 -6.69 -2.85 -23.91
CA THR A 56 -5.59 -3.01 -22.93
C THR A 56 -4.37 -2.25 -23.42
N LEU A 57 -3.74 -1.49 -22.53
CA LEU A 57 -2.51 -0.76 -22.83
C LEU A 57 -1.33 -1.74 -22.87
N ARG A 58 -0.51 -1.62 -23.91
CA ARG A 58 0.74 -2.35 -24.02
C ARG A 58 1.87 -1.56 -23.39
N HIS A 59 3.02 -2.20 -23.22
CA HIS A 59 4.24 -1.59 -22.68
C HIS A 59 4.56 -0.19 -23.24
N PRO A 60 4.59 0.07 -24.57
CA PRO A 60 4.86 1.41 -25.09
C PRO A 60 3.76 2.43 -24.75
N ASP A 61 2.51 1.99 -24.64
CA ASP A 61 1.38 2.85 -24.27
C ASP A 61 1.54 3.27 -22.79
N VAL A 62 1.79 2.31 -21.90
CA VAL A 62 2.05 2.60 -20.46
C VAL A 62 3.28 3.50 -20.30
N LYS A 63 4.36 3.27 -21.06
CA LYS A 63 5.55 4.13 -21.06
C LYS A 63 5.26 5.57 -21.44
N SER A 64 4.30 5.78 -22.34
CA SER A 64 3.96 7.12 -22.85
C SER A 64 3.10 7.91 -21.87
N TRP A 65 2.31 7.22 -21.04
CA TRP A 65 1.29 7.85 -20.19
C TRP A 65 1.61 7.81 -18.69
N ALA A 66 2.38 6.83 -18.23
CA ALA A 66 2.77 6.74 -16.84
C ALA A 66 3.92 7.72 -16.51
N SER A 67 4.01 8.14 -15.25
CA SER A 67 5.19 8.84 -14.75
C SER A 67 6.41 7.92 -14.81
N GLU A 68 7.61 8.49 -14.88
CA GLU A 68 8.87 7.73 -14.93
C GLU A 68 8.98 6.72 -13.77
N GLU A 69 8.70 7.15 -12.53
CA GLU A 69 8.72 6.29 -11.34
C GLU A 69 7.72 5.12 -11.43
N LEU A 70 6.50 5.38 -11.94
CA LEU A 70 5.47 4.35 -12.04
C LEU A 70 5.75 3.41 -13.21
N PHE A 71 6.29 3.93 -14.31
CA PHE A 71 6.72 3.11 -15.43
C PHE A 71 7.86 2.16 -15.04
N GLU A 72 8.84 2.60 -14.23
CA GLU A 72 9.90 1.71 -13.72
C GLU A 72 9.32 0.53 -12.91
N LYS A 73 8.29 0.79 -12.08
CA LYS A 73 7.60 -0.26 -11.32
C LYS A 73 6.87 -1.23 -12.26
N TYR A 74 6.14 -0.70 -13.25
CA TYR A 74 5.47 -1.48 -14.27
C TYR A 74 6.45 -2.35 -15.07
N ASP A 75 7.55 -1.75 -15.54
CA ASP A 75 8.57 -2.40 -16.37
C ASP A 75 9.24 -3.56 -15.63
N LYS A 76 9.60 -3.34 -14.36
CA LYS A 76 10.12 -4.38 -13.47
C LYS A 76 9.12 -5.52 -13.30
N GLN A 77 7.84 -5.23 -13.06
CA GLN A 77 6.82 -6.26 -12.87
C GLN A 77 6.57 -7.06 -14.15
N SER A 78 6.51 -6.38 -15.29
CA SER A 78 6.37 -7.02 -16.60
C SER A 78 7.56 -7.96 -16.91
N THR A 79 8.78 -7.53 -16.56
CA THR A 79 9.98 -8.35 -16.71
C THR A 79 9.94 -9.57 -15.80
N VAL A 80 9.59 -9.41 -14.52
CA VAL A 80 9.50 -10.53 -13.58
C VAL A 80 8.45 -11.57 -14.01
N SER A 81 7.39 -11.15 -14.68
CA SER A 81 6.30 -12.04 -15.12
C SER A 81 6.71 -13.09 -16.16
N VAL A 82 7.75 -12.82 -16.95
CA VAL A 82 8.25 -13.73 -17.99
C VAL A 82 9.44 -14.56 -17.52
N LEU A 83 9.95 -14.30 -16.31
CA LEU A 83 11.03 -15.08 -15.73
C LEU A 83 10.50 -16.39 -15.17
N PRO A 84 11.29 -17.47 -15.21
CA PRO A 84 10.87 -18.75 -14.68
C PRO A 84 10.66 -18.65 -13.16
N ALA A 85 9.78 -19.49 -12.62
CA ALA A 85 9.43 -19.45 -11.19
C ALA A 85 10.62 -19.63 -10.25
N ASN A 86 11.70 -20.26 -10.73
CA ASN A 86 12.94 -20.47 -9.99
C ASN A 86 13.98 -19.36 -10.17
N PHE A 87 13.66 -18.29 -10.89
CA PHE A 87 14.48 -17.09 -10.92
C PHE A 87 14.29 -16.26 -9.64
N MET A 88 15.40 -15.84 -9.06
CA MET A 88 15.43 -14.98 -7.88
C MET A 88 16.35 -13.79 -8.14
N ALA A 89 15.87 -12.60 -7.83
CA ALA A 89 16.64 -11.36 -7.83
C ALA A 89 16.45 -10.60 -6.52
N TYR A 90 17.30 -9.60 -6.28
CA TYR A 90 17.22 -8.72 -5.09
C TYR A 90 17.34 -9.50 -3.78
N LEU A 91 18.24 -10.49 -3.75
CA LEU A 91 18.48 -11.31 -2.56
C LEU A 91 19.03 -10.50 -1.38
N SER A 92 19.71 -9.39 -1.67
CA SER A 92 20.30 -8.47 -0.69
C SER A 92 19.94 -7.03 -1.05
N PRO A 93 19.76 -6.12 -0.06
CA PRO A 93 19.44 -4.71 -0.31
C PRO A 93 20.44 -4.00 -1.23
N ASP A 94 21.72 -4.41 -1.17
CA ASP A 94 22.82 -3.80 -1.91
C ASP A 94 23.20 -4.59 -3.17
N CYS A 95 22.38 -5.56 -3.58
CA CYS A 95 22.66 -6.43 -4.74
C CYS A 95 21.43 -6.60 -5.63
N SER A 96 21.54 -6.12 -6.87
CA SER A 96 20.50 -6.24 -7.91
C SER A 96 20.68 -7.47 -8.80
N SER A 97 21.65 -8.34 -8.51
CA SER A 97 21.90 -9.54 -9.31
C SER A 97 20.73 -10.52 -9.22
N GLY A 98 20.45 -11.17 -10.35
CA GLY A 98 19.47 -12.24 -10.45
C GLY A 98 20.11 -13.56 -10.85
N GLN A 99 19.57 -14.67 -10.36
CA GLN A 99 20.05 -16.02 -10.67
C GLN A 99 18.92 -17.03 -10.61
N ILE A 100 19.13 -18.17 -11.28
CA ILE A 100 18.20 -19.29 -11.29
C ILE A 100 18.55 -20.25 -10.13
N HIS A 101 17.53 -20.78 -9.46
CA HIS A 101 17.63 -21.83 -8.45
C HIS A 101 17.31 -23.21 -9.03
N ASP A 102 18.34 -24.00 -9.34
CA ASP A 102 18.10 -25.36 -9.84
C ASP A 102 17.92 -26.40 -8.72
N GLY A 103 18.23 -26.04 -7.47
CA GLY A 103 18.14 -26.93 -6.31
C GLY A 103 16.71 -27.27 -5.86
N GLY A 104 15.71 -26.54 -6.36
CA GLY A 104 14.31 -26.71 -6.00
C GLY A 104 14.02 -26.49 -4.50
N ASP A 105 12.83 -26.89 -4.09
CA ASP A 105 12.31 -26.68 -2.73
C ASP A 105 13.06 -27.52 -1.67
N GLU A 106 13.67 -28.64 -2.07
CA GLU A 106 14.47 -29.50 -1.20
C GLU A 106 15.83 -28.89 -0.82
N GLN A 107 16.31 -27.92 -1.59
CA GLN A 107 17.54 -27.19 -1.32
C GLN A 107 17.24 -25.70 -1.15
N PRO A 108 16.57 -25.29 -0.05
CA PRO A 108 16.04 -23.94 0.09
C PRO A 108 17.13 -22.87 0.27
N ILE A 109 18.40 -23.25 0.45
CA ILE A 109 19.50 -22.29 0.58
C ILE A 109 19.92 -21.81 -0.81
N MET A 110 19.69 -20.53 -1.07
CA MET A 110 20.27 -19.87 -2.24
C MET A 110 21.43 -18.98 -1.80
N THR A 111 22.57 -19.10 -2.48
CA THR A 111 23.72 -18.20 -2.29
C THR A 111 23.87 -17.33 -3.54
N CYS A 112 23.85 -16.01 -3.36
CA CYS A 112 24.02 -15.05 -4.43
C CYS A 112 25.41 -15.21 -5.08
N VAL A 113 25.48 -15.43 -6.38
CA VAL A 113 26.76 -15.60 -7.11
C VAL A 113 27.57 -14.30 -7.14
N ALA A 114 26.91 -13.14 -7.11
CA ALA A 114 27.57 -11.85 -7.19
C ALA A 114 28.10 -11.32 -5.84
N CYS A 115 27.35 -11.50 -4.75
CA CYS A 115 27.69 -10.92 -3.45
C CYS A 115 27.84 -11.94 -2.31
N GLY A 116 27.57 -13.23 -2.55
CA GLY A 116 27.65 -14.29 -1.54
C GLY A 116 26.54 -14.28 -0.49
N PHE A 117 25.58 -13.35 -0.56
CA PHE A 117 24.46 -13.29 0.37
C PHE A 117 23.63 -14.58 0.32
N LYS A 118 23.22 -15.08 1.49
CA LYS A 118 22.41 -16.30 1.60
C LYS A 118 20.97 -15.97 1.93
N ALA A 119 20.05 -16.50 1.12
CA ALA A 119 18.62 -16.35 1.30
C ALA A 119 17.93 -17.72 1.32
N CYS A 120 16.76 -17.79 1.95
CA CYS A 120 15.84 -18.90 1.80
C CYS A 120 15.00 -18.69 0.53
N TYR A 121 15.09 -19.64 -0.40
CA TYR A 121 14.34 -19.65 -1.67
C TYR A 121 12.82 -19.70 -1.42
N LEU A 122 12.37 -20.53 -0.48
CA LEU A 122 10.95 -20.67 -0.14
C LEU A 122 10.37 -19.41 0.49
N HIS A 123 11.09 -18.80 1.44
CA HIS A 123 10.59 -17.64 2.19
C HIS A 123 10.94 -16.29 1.54
N LYS A 124 11.85 -16.27 0.55
CA LYS A 124 12.37 -15.05 -0.08
C LYS A 124 12.91 -14.04 0.95
N ARG A 125 13.64 -14.55 1.94
CA ARG A 125 14.15 -13.82 3.11
C ARG A 125 15.60 -14.21 3.41
N PRO A 126 16.33 -13.45 4.26
CA PRO A 126 17.65 -13.87 4.72
C PRO A 126 17.65 -15.30 5.26
N TRP A 127 18.72 -16.05 4.97
CA TRP A 127 18.83 -17.44 5.40
C TRP A 127 18.77 -17.56 6.93
N HIS A 128 18.00 -18.54 7.41
CA HIS A 128 17.82 -18.84 8.83
C HIS A 128 18.67 -20.08 9.23
N PRO A 129 19.92 -19.88 9.70
CA PRO A 129 20.84 -20.98 9.98
C PRO A 129 20.35 -21.87 11.12
N GLY A 130 20.54 -23.19 10.96
CA GLY A 130 20.20 -24.18 12.00
C GLY A 130 18.70 -24.44 12.16
N GLN A 131 17.86 -23.92 11.25
CA GLN A 131 16.41 -24.13 11.26
C GLN A 131 15.94 -24.63 9.90
N THR A 132 15.04 -25.62 9.92
CA THR A 132 14.28 -26.02 8.72
C THR A 132 13.20 -24.97 8.42
N CYS A 133 12.72 -24.91 7.18
CA CYS A 133 11.67 -23.96 6.82
C CYS A 133 10.39 -24.16 7.66
N ALA A 134 9.99 -25.42 7.90
CA ALA A 134 8.85 -25.73 8.77
C ALA A 134 9.00 -25.20 10.21
N LYS A 135 10.21 -25.25 10.78
CA LYS A 135 10.48 -24.69 12.11
C LYS A 135 10.42 -23.16 12.10
N TYR A 136 11.00 -22.54 11.06
CA TYR A 136 10.94 -21.10 10.87
C TYR A 136 9.49 -20.61 10.76
N ASP A 137 8.63 -21.30 10.01
CA ASP A 137 7.22 -20.94 9.85
C ASP A 137 6.46 -20.93 11.17
N VAL A 138 6.63 -21.98 11.98
CA VAL A 138 5.99 -22.09 13.30
C VAL A 138 6.45 -20.96 14.21
N GLU A 139 7.76 -20.73 14.32
CA GLU A 139 8.29 -19.65 15.17
C GLU A 139 7.84 -18.27 14.70
N HIS A 140 7.91 -18.01 13.39
CA HIS A 140 7.49 -16.75 12.82
C HIS A 140 5.99 -16.51 13.00
N GLN A 141 5.15 -17.54 12.87
CA GLN A 141 3.72 -17.42 13.12
C GLN A 141 3.42 -17.11 14.59
N GLU A 142 4.14 -17.71 15.53
CA GLU A 142 3.97 -17.42 16.96
C GLU A 142 4.43 -16.01 17.32
N ILE A 143 5.53 -15.52 16.72
CA ILE A 143 5.97 -14.12 16.87
C ILE A 143 4.87 -13.18 16.37
N MET A 144 4.35 -13.38 15.16
CA MET A 144 3.27 -12.55 14.60
C MET A 144 2.01 -12.56 15.50
N LYS A 145 1.64 -13.71 16.06
CA LYS A 145 0.53 -13.82 17.02
C LYS A 145 0.83 -13.07 18.32
N GLN A 146 2.05 -13.14 18.84
CA GLN A 146 2.45 -12.43 20.05
C GLN A 146 2.48 -10.92 19.84
N GLU A 147 2.96 -10.45 18.69
CA GLU A 147 2.94 -9.04 18.31
C GLU A 147 1.50 -8.52 18.18
N ALA A 148 0.63 -9.25 17.48
CA ALA A 148 -0.79 -8.91 17.39
C ALA A 148 -1.46 -8.87 18.77
N LYS A 149 -1.19 -9.86 19.65
CA LYS A 149 -1.68 -9.87 21.03
C LYS A 149 -1.12 -8.71 21.87
N SER A 150 0.13 -8.34 21.65
CA SER A 150 0.76 -7.20 22.35
C SER A 150 0.15 -5.89 21.89
N GLU A 151 -0.15 -5.74 20.60
CA GLU A 151 -0.85 -4.59 20.06
C GLU A 151 -2.27 -4.49 20.62
N THR A 152 -3.04 -5.58 20.64
CA THR A 152 -4.38 -5.59 21.25
C THR A 152 -4.30 -5.31 22.75
N TYR A 153 -3.32 -5.88 23.45
CA TYR A 153 -3.09 -5.61 24.88
C TYR A 153 -2.80 -4.12 25.13
N ILE A 154 -1.95 -3.49 24.32
CA ILE A 154 -1.66 -2.04 24.42
C ILE A 154 -2.95 -1.22 24.24
N ILE A 155 -3.77 -1.57 23.23
CA ILE A 155 -5.04 -0.88 22.96
C ILE A 155 -6.01 -1.06 24.13
N GLU A 156 -6.21 -2.30 24.57
CA GLU A 156 -7.20 -2.66 25.60
C GLU A 156 -6.80 -2.23 27.01
N LYS A 157 -5.51 -2.33 27.37
CA LYS A 157 -5.03 -2.12 28.75
C LYS A 157 -4.41 -0.76 29.01
N LEU A 158 -3.77 -0.14 28.01
CA LEU A 158 -3.23 1.22 28.16
C LEU A 158 -4.27 2.30 27.79
N CYS A 159 -5.50 1.88 27.48
CA CYS A 159 -6.61 2.73 27.09
C CYS A 159 -6.22 3.67 25.94
N ALA A 160 -5.31 3.28 25.05
CA ALA A 160 -4.87 4.15 23.96
C ALA A 160 -6.03 4.34 22.97
N GLN A 161 -6.48 5.59 22.81
CA GLN A 161 -7.54 5.97 21.87
C GLN A 161 -6.93 6.68 20.67
N THR A 162 -7.59 6.61 19.51
CA THR A 162 -7.20 7.40 18.34
C THR A 162 -7.91 8.74 18.36
N CYS A 163 -7.21 9.81 17.99
CA CYS A 163 -7.84 11.11 17.76
C CYS A 163 -8.93 10.97 16.70
N PRO A 164 -10.20 11.33 16.98
CA PRO A 164 -11.29 11.20 16.01
C PRO A 164 -11.15 12.16 14.82
N SER A 165 -10.28 13.17 14.91
CA SER A 165 -10.03 14.12 13.82
C SER A 165 -8.85 13.73 12.91
N CYS A 166 -7.79 13.12 13.43
CA CYS A 166 -6.57 12.85 12.65
C CYS A 166 -5.99 11.44 12.79
N GLY A 167 -6.61 10.56 13.59
CA GLY A 167 -6.23 9.15 13.70
C GLY A 167 -4.97 8.84 14.53
N VAL A 168 -4.24 9.85 15.03
CA VAL A 168 -3.05 9.60 15.86
C VAL A 168 -3.43 8.92 17.18
N ARG A 169 -2.63 7.94 17.63
CA ARG A 169 -2.82 7.27 18.93
C ARG A 169 -2.48 8.23 20.07
N ILE A 170 -3.34 8.30 21.07
CA ILE A 170 -3.25 9.15 22.25
C ILE A 170 -3.44 8.27 23.48
N GLN A 171 -2.50 8.33 24.41
CA GLN A 171 -2.61 7.69 25.71
C GLN A 171 -3.27 8.66 26.70
N LYS A 172 -4.17 8.15 27.55
CA LYS A 172 -4.84 8.97 28.55
C LYS A 172 -3.84 9.57 29.53
N SER A 173 -3.82 10.90 29.66
CA SER A 173 -3.22 11.55 30.83
C SER A 173 -4.14 11.34 32.03
N SER A 174 -3.63 10.83 33.14
CA SER A 174 -4.41 10.54 34.35
C SER A 174 -5.26 11.75 34.78
N GLY A 175 -6.53 11.52 35.17
CA GLY A 175 -7.34 12.49 35.92
C GLY A 175 -8.47 13.20 35.17
N CYS A 176 -8.47 13.30 33.84
CA CYS A 176 -9.54 13.98 33.09
C CYS A 176 -9.91 13.24 31.79
N ASP A 177 -11.20 13.26 31.42
CA ASP A 177 -11.67 12.78 30.11
C ASP A 177 -11.64 13.88 29.04
N HIS A 178 -11.40 15.15 29.38
CA HIS A 178 -11.13 16.20 28.38
C HIS A 178 -9.70 16.05 27.88
N MET A 179 -9.53 15.78 26.58
CA MET A 179 -8.22 15.64 25.96
C MET A 179 -8.08 16.50 24.71
N THR A 180 -6.89 17.08 24.55
CA THR A 180 -6.50 17.85 23.38
C THR A 180 -5.46 17.05 22.59
N CYS A 181 -5.72 16.80 21.31
CA CYS A 181 -4.77 16.10 20.45
C CYS A 181 -3.52 16.96 20.21
N HIS A 182 -2.34 16.47 20.57
CA HIS A 182 -1.08 17.19 20.37
C HIS A 182 -0.72 17.42 18.89
N ARG A 183 -1.33 16.68 17.95
CA ARG A 183 -1.06 16.76 16.51
C ARG A 183 -1.95 17.78 15.79
N CYS A 184 -3.25 17.76 16.06
CA CYS A 184 -4.22 18.62 15.37
C CYS A 184 -4.96 19.60 16.29
N ASN A 185 -4.63 19.64 17.58
CA ASN A 185 -5.26 20.46 18.61
C ASN A 185 -6.78 20.22 18.76
N PHE A 186 -7.30 19.09 18.27
CA PHE A 186 -8.71 18.74 18.43
C PHE A 186 -9.00 18.36 19.89
N GLU A 187 -10.02 19.00 20.46
CA GLU A 187 -10.50 18.77 21.84
C GLU A 187 -11.68 17.80 21.84
N PHE A 188 -11.54 16.70 22.58
CA PHE A 188 -12.51 15.61 22.60
C PHE A 188 -12.59 14.91 23.96
N CYS A 189 -13.72 14.23 24.20
CA CYS A 189 -13.91 13.39 25.37
C CYS A 189 -13.22 12.04 25.15
N PHE A 190 -12.23 11.69 25.95
CA PHE A 190 -11.50 10.43 25.83
C PHE A 190 -12.38 9.19 26.06
N ALA A 191 -13.46 9.34 26.84
CA ALA A 191 -14.36 8.23 27.15
C ALA A 191 -15.30 7.87 25.97
N CYS A 192 -15.70 8.84 25.16
CA CYS A 192 -16.69 8.63 24.09
C CYS A 192 -16.33 9.23 22.73
N LEU A 193 -15.15 9.84 22.62
CA LEU A 193 -14.59 10.49 21.44
C LEU A 193 -15.41 11.69 20.90
N ALA A 194 -16.42 12.16 21.65
CA ALA A 194 -17.23 13.31 21.29
C ALA A 194 -16.42 14.61 21.31
N SER A 195 -16.73 15.52 20.38
CA SER A 195 -16.06 16.82 20.26
C SER A 195 -16.48 17.77 21.38
N TYR A 196 -15.52 18.40 22.07
CA TYR A 196 -15.83 19.43 23.07
C TYR A 196 -16.47 20.67 22.46
N LYS A 197 -16.21 20.97 21.18
CA LYS A 197 -16.94 22.03 20.47
C LYS A 197 -18.43 21.75 20.36
N LYS A 198 -18.84 20.48 20.28
CA LYS A 198 -20.27 20.09 20.32
C LYS A 198 -20.81 20.10 21.74
N ILE A 199 -20.09 19.49 22.69
CA ILE A 199 -20.46 19.45 24.11
C ILE A 199 -20.67 20.86 24.68
N ASN A 200 -19.82 21.82 24.35
CA ASN A 200 -19.97 23.20 24.81
C ASN A 200 -21.21 23.92 24.23
N ARG A 201 -21.75 23.47 23.10
CA ARG A 201 -22.94 24.07 22.46
C ARG A 201 -24.23 23.38 22.86
N GLU A 202 -24.21 22.06 22.96
CA GLU A 202 -25.39 21.22 23.10
C GLU A 202 -25.53 20.64 24.53
N GLY A 203 -24.47 20.75 25.35
CA GLY A 203 -24.41 20.19 26.69
C GLY A 203 -24.09 18.70 26.70
N ASN A 204 -24.41 18.04 27.81
CA ASN A 204 -24.06 16.65 28.07
C ASN A 204 -24.68 15.66 27.05
N SER A 205 -25.81 16.02 26.43
CA SER A 205 -26.46 15.24 25.38
C SER A 205 -25.59 15.01 24.13
N ALA A 206 -24.52 15.80 23.93
CA ALA A 206 -23.58 15.61 22.83
C ALA A 206 -22.54 14.50 23.08
N HIS A 207 -22.48 13.94 24.30
CA HIS A 207 -21.73 12.72 24.55
C HIS A 207 -22.43 11.51 23.91
N SER A 208 -21.72 10.38 23.74
CA SER A 208 -22.38 9.10 23.45
C SER A 208 -23.31 8.72 24.61
N GLN A 209 -24.46 8.09 24.34
CA GLN A 209 -25.38 7.59 25.37
C GLN A 209 -24.72 6.66 26.39
N SER A 210 -23.65 5.97 25.99
CA SER A 210 -22.85 5.10 26.85
C SER A 210 -21.77 5.83 27.66
N CYS A 211 -21.65 7.15 27.51
CA CYS A 211 -20.65 7.96 28.20
C CYS A 211 -21.10 8.30 29.62
N ARG A 212 -20.15 8.27 30.57
CA ARG A 212 -20.40 8.68 31.97
C ARG A 212 -20.80 10.17 32.12
N HIS A 213 -20.61 10.96 31.07
CA HIS A 213 -20.88 12.40 31.05
C HIS A 213 -22.15 12.75 30.23
N HIS A 214 -22.87 11.75 29.70
CA HIS A 214 -24.14 11.98 29.00
C HIS A 214 -25.26 12.35 29.98
#